data_AF-A0A5M6I4L8-F1
#
_entry.id   AF-A0A5M6I4L8-F1
#
_cell.length_a   1.000
_cell.length_b   1.000
_cell.length_c   1.000
_cell.angle_alpha   90.00
_cell.angle_beta   90.00
_cell.angle_gamma   90.00
#
_symmetry.space_group_name_H-M   'P 1'
#
loop_
_entity.id
_entity.type
_entity.pdbx_description
1 polymer ?
#
loop_
_entity_poly.entity_id
_entity_poly.type
_entity_poly.pdbx_seq_one_letter_code
_entity_poly.pdbx_strand_id
1 'polypeptide(L)'
;MRASLSGRIGLAALWLAVASPALAADDGRTAIDLPPDVRAAFLEEMRTHMGSLDGVIQLLSSGDIKGAGAFARKEMAIGRGKGFGRYMTPEFREIGFGFHRAADDFARIAERLPEKPDSAGWAELMGGLAVVTTHCNACHGAFRLK
;
A
#
# COMPACT_ATOMS: atom_id res chain seq x y z
N MET A 1 -2.50 60.39 -60.03
CA MET A 1 -1.46 59.34 -60.06
C MET A 1 -0.48 59.68 -58.94
N ARG A 2 -0.33 58.93 -57.84
CA ARG A 2 0.11 57.53 -57.74
C ARG A 2 -0.43 56.93 -56.43
N ALA A 3 -0.84 55.67 -56.53
CA ALA A 3 -1.28 54.81 -55.44
C ALA A 3 -0.11 54.36 -54.56
N SER A 4 -0.39 54.09 -53.28
CA SER A 4 0.05 52.86 -52.61
C SER A 4 -0.62 52.74 -51.23
N LEU A 5 -1.61 51.86 -51.12
CA LEU A 5 -2.07 51.31 -49.84
C LEU A 5 -1.12 50.15 -49.47
N SER A 6 -0.45 50.25 -48.34
CA SER A 6 0.14 49.12 -47.62
C SER A 6 -0.27 49.35 -46.16
N GLY A 7 -1.20 48.62 -45.58
CA GLY A 7 -1.28 47.16 -45.55
C GLY A 7 -0.55 46.71 -44.29
N ARG A 8 -1.29 46.53 -43.20
CA ARG A 8 -0.90 45.79 -41.98
C ARG A 8 -2.11 45.63 -41.06
N ILE A 9 -3.00 44.72 -41.42
CA ILE A 9 -3.96 44.13 -40.48
C ILE A 9 -3.16 43.06 -39.71
N GLY A 10 -2.63 43.43 -38.54
CA GLY A 10 -2.02 42.48 -37.63
C GLY A 10 -3.11 41.67 -36.94
N LEU A 11 -3.25 40.40 -37.33
CA LEU A 11 -4.14 39.41 -36.75
C LEU A 11 -3.91 39.32 -35.22
N ALA A 12 -4.90 39.72 -34.42
CA ALA A 12 -4.94 39.38 -33.00
C ALA A 12 -5.31 37.89 -32.87
N ALA A 13 -4.32 37.06 -32.59
CA ALA A 13 -4.55 35.65 -32.28
C ALA A 13 -5.16 35.54 -30.87
N LEU A 14 -6.49 35.44 -30.82
CA LEU A 14 -7.23 35.11 -29.61
C LEU A 14 -7.02 33.62 -29.31
N TRP A 15 -6.07 33.33 -28.43
CA TRP A 15 -5.85 31.99 -27.88
C TRP A 15 -7.04 31.63 -26.97
N LEU A 16 -8.03 30.94 -27.54
CA LEU A 16 -9.06 30.25 -26.76
C LEU A 16 -8.38 29.05 -26.06
N ALA A 17 -8.07 29.21 -24.78
CA ALA A 17 -7.69 28.09 -23.93
C ALA A 17 -8.91 27.17 -23.79
N VAL A 18 -8.94 26.10 -24.56
CA VAL A 18 -9.89 25.00 -24.37
C VAL A 18 -9.50 24.30 -23.07
N ALA A 19 -10.20 24.62 -21.99
CA ALA A 19 -10.11 23.86 -20.75
C ALA A 19 -10.79 22.51 -21.00
N SER A 20 -10.01 21.50 -21.37
CA SER A 20 -10.47 20.11 -21.36
C SER A 20 -10.86 19.77 -19.92
N PRO A 21 -12.10 19.33 -19.65
CA PRO A 21 -12.39 18.74 -18.36
C PRO A 21 -11.49 17.51 -18.26
N ALA A 22 -10.62 17.49 -17.26
CA ALA A 22 -9.96 16.26 -16.88
C ALA A 22 -11.08 15.29 -16.49
N LEU A 23 -11.39 14.33 -17.37
CA LEU A 23 -12.19 13.16 -17.00
C LEU A 23 -11.47 12.55 -15.80
N ALA A 24 -12.08 12.65 -14.62
CA ALA A 24 -11.61 11.89 -13.47
C ALA A 24 -11.66 10.42 -13.90
N ALA A 25 -10.49 9.81 -14.06
CA ALA A 25 -10.41 8.40 -14.39
C ALA A 25 -11.19 7.63 -13.31
N ASP A 26 -12.11 6.78 -13.74
CA ASP A 26 -12.90 5.99 -12.81
C ASP A 26 -11.95 5.09 -12.01
N ASP A 27 -12.14 5.04 -10.69
CA ASP A 27 -11.28 4.23 -9.82
C ASP A 27 -11.60 2.76 -10.05
N GLY A 28 -10.76 2.11 -10.87
CA GLY A 28 -10.93 0.71 -11.30
C GLY A 28 -10.83 -0.34 -10.19
N ARG A 29 -10.59 0.07 -8.94
CA ARG A 29 -10.55 -0.84 -7.79
C ARG A 29 -11.95 -1.31 -7.40
N THR A 30 -12.02 -2.56 -6.95
CA THR A 30 -13.26 -3.14 -6.42
C THR A 30 -13.67 -2.45 -5.13
N ALA A 31 -14.88 -1.89 -5.11
CA ALA A 31 -15.44 -1.25 -3.93
C ALA A 31 -15.99 -2.29 -2.93
N ILE A 32 -15.51 -2.24 -1.70
CA ILE A 32 -16.04 -3.02 -0.58
C ILE A 32 -16.97 -2.13 0.23
N ASP A 33 -18.25 -2.50 0.29
CA ASP A 33 -19.27 -1.79 1.05
C ASP A 33 -19.36 -2.37 2.46
N LEU A 34 -18.95 -1.57 3.45
CA LEU A 34 -18.91 -1.97 4.85
C LEU A 34 -19.92 -1.13 5.65
N PRO A 35 -20.63 -1.72 6.63
CA PRO A 35 -21.36 -0.93 7.62
C PRO A 35 -20.45 0.13 8.27
N PRO A 36 -20.95 1.34 8.59
CA PRO A 36 -20.11 2.46 9.01
C PRO A 36 -19.19 2.17 10.21
N ASP A 37 -19.70 1.44 11.19
CA ASP A 37 -18.98 0.99 12.38
C ASP A 37 -17.88 -0.03 12.04
N VAL A 38 -18.21 -1.01 11.18
CA VAL A 38 -17.26 -2.02 10.69
C VAL A 38 -16.15 -1.36 9.88
N ARG A 39 -16.49 -0.38 9.03
CA ARG A 39 -15.54 0.39 8.23
C ARG A 39 -14.54 1.12 9.11
N ALA A 40 -15.02 1.80 10.15
CA ALA A 40 -14.17 2.52 11.10
C ALA A 40 -13.19 1.55 11.81
N ALA A 41 -13.70 0.44 12.33
CA ALA A 41 -12.90 -0.58 13.01
C ALA A 41 -11.89 -1.27 12.07
N PHE A 42 -12.26 -1.50 10.81
CA PHE A 42 -11.35 -2.08 9.82
C PHE A 42 -10.22 -1.11 9.45
N LEU A 43 -10.54 0.17 9.22
CA LEU A 43 -9.52 1.19 8.97
C LEU A 43 -8.58 1.41 10.16
N GLU A 44 -9.09 1.26 11.39
CA GLU A 44 -8.25 1.25 12.58
C GLU A 44 -7.29 0.07 12.57
N GLU A 45 -7.76 -1.14 12.26
CA GLU A 45 -6.89 -2.32 12.15
C GLU A 45 -5.82 -2.15 11.06
N MET A 46 -6.14 -1.55 9.92
CA MET A 46 -5.16 -1.24 8.88
C MET A 46 -4.07 -0.28 9.39
N ARG A 47 -4.43 0.74 10.17
CA ARG A 47 -3.44 1.64 10.80
C ARG A 47 -2.59 0.93 11.84
N THR A 48 -3.19 0.01 12.62
CA THR A 48 -2.45 -0.84 13.55
C THR A 48 -1.42 -1.69 12.81
N HIS A 49 -1.76 -2.35 11.70
CA HIS A 49 -0.80 -3.10 10.89
C HIS A 49 0.36 -2.22 10.36
N MET A 50 0.07 -0.98 9.95
CA MET A 50 1.12 -0.04 9.54
C MET A 50 2.05 0.34 10.70
N GLY A 51 1.50 0.55 11.90
CA GLY A 51 2.30 0.77 13.11
C GLY A 51 3.17 -0.45 13.47
N SER A 52 2.64 -1.67 13.28
CA SER A 52 3.42 -2.89 13.48
C SER A 52 4.55 -3.02 12.47
N LEU A 53 4.34 -2.67 11.21
CA LEU A 53 5.39 -2.65 10.19
C LEU A 53 6.51 -1.65 10.57
N ASP A 54 6.14 -0.45 11.03
CA ASP A 54 7.11 0.53 11.52
C ASP A 54 7.93 -0.01 12.69
N GLY A 55 7.29 -0.66 13.66
CA GLY A 55 7.99 -1.31 14.78
C GLY A 55 8.99 -2.39 14.33
N VAL A 56 8.65 -3.19 13.31
CA VAL A 56 9.59 -4.14 12.70
C VAL A 56 10.79 -3.40 12.10
N ILE A 57 10.56 -2.35 11.32
CA ILE A 57 11.63 -1.55 10.69
C ILE A 57 12.54 -0.92 11.75
N GLN A 58 11.97 -0.40 12.84
CA GLN A 58 12.74 0.16 13.96
C GLN A 58 13.65 -0.90 14.60
N LEU A 59 13.14 -2.09 14.88
CA LEU A 59 13.92 -3.21 15.44
C LEU A 59 15.03 -3.66 14.48
N LEU A 60 14.74 -3.73 13.18
CA LEU A 60 15.76 -4.02 12.18
C LEU A 60 16.84 -2.92 12.13
N SER A 61 16.45 -1.65 12.24
CA SER A 61 17.38 -0.52 12.22
C SER A 61 18.34 -0.51 13.42
N SER A 62 17.93 -1.07 14.56
CA SER A 62 18.78 -1.23 15.74
C SER A 62 19.59 -2.53 15.74
N GLY A 63 19.45 -3.37 14.71
CA GLY A 63 20.12 -4.67 14.59
C GLY A 63 19.43 -5.80 15.36
N ASP A 64 18.27 -5.56 15.97
CA ASP A 64 17.51 -6.58 16.70
C ASP A 64 16.62 -7.40 15.74
N ILE A 65 17.27 -8.27 14.97
CA ILE A 65 16.55 -9.12 14.00
C ILE A 65 15.60 -10.10 14.70
N LYS A 66 15.96 -10.58 15.89
CA LYS A 66 15.17 -11.57 16.64
C LYS A 66 13.92 -10.91 17.21
N GLY A 67 14.07 -9.74 17.80
CA GLY A 67 12.97 -8.90 18.23
C GLY A 67 12.06 -8.54 17.06
N ALA A 68 12.62 -8.16 15.91
CA ALA A 68 11.83 -7.85 14.71
C ALA A 68 10.92 -9.02 14.29
N GLY A 69 11.47 -10.25 14.23
CA GLY A 69 10.70 -11.45 13.93
C GLY A 69 9.61 -11.77 14.96
N ALA A 70 9.96 -11.74 16.24
CA ALA A 70 9.02 -12.00 17.33
C ALA A 70 7.88 -10.98 17.36
N PHE A 71 8.21 -9.70 17.14
CA PHE A 71 7.25 -8.61 17.07
C PHE A 71 6.31 -8.77 15.87
N ALA A 72 6.85 -9.11 14.68
CA ALA A 72 6.05 -9.38 13.50
C ALA A 72 5.07 -10.54 13.71
N ARG A 73 5.53 -11.66 14.28
CA ARG A 73 4.64 -12.78 14.58
C ARG A 73 3.53 -12.37 15.53
N LYS A 74 3.87 -11.70 16.62
CA LYS A 74 2.91 -11.30 17.65
C LYS A 74 1.84 -10.36 17.11
N GLU A 75 2.24 -9.34 16.36
CA GLU A 75 1.34 -8.23 16.00
C GLU A 75 0.70 -8.38 14.62
N MET A 76 1.22 -9.26 13.75
CA MET A 76 0.79 -9.35 12.35
C MET A 76 0.49 -10.77 11.86
N ALA A 77 1.00 -11.84 12.47
CA ALA A 77 0.83 -13.19 11.89
C ALA A 77 -0.57 -13.80 12.07
N ILE A 78 -1.37 -13.27 13.01
CA ILE A 78 -2.70 -13.79 13.30
C ILE A 78 -3.69 -12.63 13.29
N GLY A 79 -4.75 -12.75 12.49
CA GLY A 79 -5.84 -11.78 12.50
C GLY A 79 -6.58 -11.79 13.85
N ARG A 80 -6.94 -10.61 14.35
CA ARG A 80 -7.55 -10.41 15.68
C ARG A 80 -9.01 -10.90 15.83
N GLY A 81 -9.51 -11.69 14.88
CA GLY A 81 -10.85 -12.31 14.98
C GLY A 81 -12.02 -11.34 15.02
N LYS A 82 -11.87 -10.08 14.60
CA LYS A 82 -12.91 -9.02 14.65
C LYS A 82 -14.10 -9.22 13.71
N GLY A 83 -14.19 -10.39 13.05
CA GLY A 83 -15.34 -10.74 12.20
C GLY A 83 -15.42 -10.03 10.84
N PHE A 84 -14.47 -9.15 10.49
CA PHE A 84 -14.50 -8.36 9.25
C PHE A 84 -14.70 -9.18 7.97
N GLY A 85 -14.13 -10.39 7.93
CA GLY A 85 -14.19 -11.25 6.75
C GLY A 85 -15.62 -11.59 6.29
N ARG A 86 -16.64 -11.47 7.14
CA ARG A 86 -18.04 -11.70 6.74
C ARG A 86 -18.57 -10.70 5.70
N TYR A 87 -17.90 -9.56 5.56
CA TYR A 87 -18.26 -8.49 4.63
C TYR A 87 -17.30 -8.42 3.42
N MET A 88 -16.33 -9.32 3.34
CA MET A 88 -15.24 -9.30 2.36
C MET A 88 -15.43 -10.41 1.33
N THR A 89 -15.06 -10.14 0.08
CA THR A 89 -15.04 -11.17 -0.97
C THR A 89 -13.96 -12.22 -0.68
N PRO A 90 -14.06 -13.43 -1.26
CA PRO A 90 -13.02 -14.45 -1.12
C PRO A 90 -11.62 -13.93 -1.48
N GLU A 91 -11.50 -13.13 -2.54
CA GLU A 91 -10.24 -12.56 -3.03
C GLU A 91 -9.65 -11.57 -2.02
N PHE A 92 -10.49 -10.70 -1.44
CA PHE A 92 -10.06 -9.78 -0.39
C PHE A 92 -9.51 -10.53 0.82
N ARG A 93 -10.24 -11.57 1.25
CA ARG A 93 -9.85 -12.40 2.40
C ARG A 93 -8.53 -13.11 2.15
N GLU A 94 -8.33 -13.63 0.94
CA GLU A 94 -7.10 -14.34 0.58
C GLU A 94 -5.87 -13.41 0.63
N ILE A 95 -5.98 -12.18 0.14
CA ILE A 95 -4.91 -11.19 0.27
C ILE A 95 -4.62 -10.86 1.74
N GLY A 96 -5.67 -10.72 2.57
CA GLY A 96 -5.52 -10.52 4.01
C GLY A 96 -4.84 -11.70 4.72
N PHE A 97 -5.20 -12.94 4.38
CA PHE A 97 -4.51 -14.13 4.89
C PHE A 97 -3.08 -14.23 4.38
N GLY A 98 -2.81 -13.81 3.15
CA GLY A 98 -1.46 -13.70 2.60
C GLY A 98 -0.57 -12.79 3.43
N PHE A 99 -1.07 -11.61 3.83
CA PHE A 99 -0.35 -10.71 4.74
C PHE A 99 0.01 -11.40 6.08
N HIS A 100 -0.96 -12.08 6.69
CA HIS A 100 -0.75 -12.79 7.96
C HIS A 100 0.30 -13.91 7.83
N ARG A 101 0.23 -14.71 6.76
CA ARG A 101 1.24 -15.75 6.50
C ARG A 101 2.63 -15.16 6.23
N ALA A 102 2.72 -14.10 5.44
CA ALA A 102 3.99 -13.42 5.14
C ALA A 102 4.67 -12.88 6.41
N ALA A 103 3.90 -12.40 7.39
CA ALA A 103 4.43 -11.98 8.68
C ALA A 103 4.99 -13.16 9.51
N ASP A 104 4.32 -14.32 9.50
CA ASP A 104 4.85 -15.53 10.16
C ASP A 104 6.11 -16.06 9.45
N ASP A 105 6.13 -16.04 8.12
CA ASP A 105 7.28 -16.45 7.31
C ASP A 105 8.49 -15.54 7.56
N PHE A 106 8.29 -14.21 7.60
CA PHE A 106 9.31 -13.26 8.00
C PHE A 106 9.84 -13.57 9.41
N ALA A 107 8.96 -13.87 10.36
CA ALA A 107 9.37 -14.25 11.71
C ALA A 107 10.23 -15.52 11.73
N ARG A 108 9.90 -16.54 10.93
CA ARG A 108 10.70 -17.77 10.80
C ARG A 108 12.08 -17.51 10.19
N ILE A 109 12.18 -16.61 9.19
CA ILE A 109 13.46 -16.19 8.61
C ILE A 109 14.32 -15.54 9.70
N ALA A 110 13.77 -14.55 10.41
CA ALA A 110 14.43 -13.87 11.50
C ALA A 110 14.90 -14.83 12.61
N GLU A 111 14.07 -15.80 12.98
CA GLU A 111 14.39 -16.83 13.99
C GLU A 111 15.54 -17.76 13.57
N ARG A 112 15.72 -18.05 12.29
CA ARG A 112 16.78 -18.94 11.81
C ARG A 112 18.13 -18.24 11.61
N LEU A 113 18.14 -16.96 11.24
CA LEU A 113 19.36 -16.22 10.94
C LEU A 113 20.21 -15.94 12.20
N PRO A 114 21.55 -15.88 12.13
CA PRO A 114 22.36 -15.44 13.26
C PRO A 114 22.13 -13.95 13.54
N GLU A 115 22.37 -13.47 14.77
CA GLU A 115 22.14 -12.06 15.18
C GLU A 115 22.80 -11.05 14.23
N LYS A 116 23.96 -11.40 13.68
CA LYS A 116 24.67 -10.63 12.67
C LYS A 116 24.74 -11.46 11.38
N PRO A 117 23.70 -11.42 10.53
CA PRO A 117 23.72 -12.13 9.27
C PRO A 117 24.77 -11.51 8.34
N ASP A 118 25.32 -12.34 7.45
CA ASP A 118 26.09 -11.84 6.32
C ASP A 118 25.17 -11.18 5.28
N SER A 119 25.74 -10.73 4.16
CA SER A 119 24.96 -10.08 3.10
C SER A 119 23.84 -10.95 2.53
N ALA A 120 24.01 -12.28 2.50
CA ALA A 120 23.01 -13.20 1.98
C ALA A 120 21.85 -13.36 2.97
N GLY A 121 22.16 -13.52 4.27
CA GLY A 121 21.14 -13.56 5.31
C GLY A 121 20.38 -12.25 5.45
N TRP A 122 21.06 -11.10 5.29
CA TRP A 122 20.39 -9.80 5.28
C TRP A 122 19.44 -9.65 4.08
N ALA A 123 19.89 -10.06 2.89
CA ALA A 123 19.04 -10.05 1.70
C ALA A 123 17.81 -10.95 1.85
N GLU A 124 17.96 -12.13 2.47
CA GLU A 124 16.85 -13.02 2.78
C GLU A 124 15.85 -12.37 3.75
N LEU A 125 16.34 -11.76 4.83
CA LEU A 125 15.51 -11.08 5.84
C LEU A 125 14.69 -9.94 5.22
N MET A 126 15.35 -9.07 4.45
CA MET A 126 14.70 -7.96 3.77
C MET A 126 13.76 -8.43 2.66
N GLY A 127 14.08 -9.55 1.99
CA GLY A 127 13.19 -10.21 1.04
C GLY A 127 11.89 -10.66 1.70
N GLY A 128 11.96 -11.27 2.89
CA GLY A 128 10.78 -11.63 3.68
C GLY A 128 9.91 -10.41 4.02
N LEU A 129 10.54 -9.31 4.46
CA LEU A 129 9.83 -8.06 4.75
C LEU A 129 9.17 -7.46 3.50
N ALA A 130 9.84 -7.55 2.34
CA ALA A 130 9.29 -7.09 1.07
C ALA A 130 7.99 -7.84 0.69
N VAL A 131 7.90 -9.15 0.97
CA VAL A 131 6.66 -9.92 0.77
C VAL A 131 5.51 -9.36 1.60
N VAL A 132 5.76 -8.99 2.86
CA VAL A 132 4.74 -8.36 3.73
C VAL A 132 4.19 -7.09 3.08
N THR A 133 5.06 -6.19 2.63
CA THR A 133 4.64 -4.93 2.00
C THR A 133 3.96 -5.11 0.63
N THR A 134 4.29 -6.19 -0.08
CA THR A 134 3.64 -6.54 -1.35
C THR A 134 2.15 -6.79 -1.16
N HIS A 135 1.72 -7.38 -0.03
CA HIS A 135 0.31 -7.55 0.29
C HIS A 135 -0.42 -6.22 0.57
N CYS A 136 0.25 -5.24 1.17
CA CYS A 136 -0.31 -3.89 1.33
C CYS A 136 -0.60 -3.27 -0.05
N ASN A 137 0.37 -3.35 -0.97
CA ASN A 137 0.24 -2.82 -2.32
C ASN A 137 -0.83 -3.57 -3.13
N ALA A 138 -0.87 -4.90 -3.04
CA ALA A 138 -1.88 -5.70 -3.73
C ALA A 138 -3.29 -5.35 -3.26
N CYS A 139 -3.51 -5.22 -1.95
CA CYS A 139 -4.81 -4.82 -1.40
C CYS A 139 -5.19 -3.41 -1.84
N HIS A 140 -4.28 -2.43 -1.69
CA HIS A 140 -4.56 -1.03 -2.03
C HIS A 140 -4.71 -0.77 -3.53
N GLY A 141 -4.10 -1.61 -4.36
CA GLY A 141 -4.22 -1.58 -5.82
C GLY A 141 -5.43 -2.31 -6.38
N ALA A 142 -6.01 -3.26 -5.63
CA ALA A 142 -7.18 -4.03 -6.06
C ALA A 142 -8.50 -3.52 -5.44
N PHE A 143 -8.46 -3.03 -4.20
CA PHE A 143 -9.65 -2.72 -3.43
C PHE A 143 -9.68 -1.29 -2.90
N ARG A 144 -10.89 -0.80 -2.70
CA ARG A 144 -11.17 0.43 -1.95
C ARG A 144 -12.38 0.22 -1.05
N LEU A 145 -12.38 0.88 0.10
CA LEU A 145 -13.58 0.93 0.93
C LEU A 145 -14.49 2.04 0.42
N LYS A 146 -15.77 1.72 0.28
CA LYS A 146 -16.81 2.72 0.00
C LYS A 146 -17.12 3.53 1.26
#